data_AF-A0A5D2L8H5-F1
#
_entry.id   AF-A0A5D2L8H5-F1
#
_cell.length_a   1.000
_cell.length_b   1.000
_cell.length_c   1.000
_cell.angle_alpha   90.00
_cell.angle_beta   90.00
_cell.angle_gamma   90.00
#
_symmetry.space_group_name_H-M   'P 1'
#
loop_
_entity.id
_entity.type
_entity.pdbx_description
1 polymer ?
#
loop_
_entity_poly.entity_id
_entity_poly.type
_entity_poly.pdbx_seq_one_letter_code
_entity_poly.pdbx_strand_id
1 'polypeptide(L)'
;MRADMCGSSPMNLIIFSVGRDSIANSQSIPKKKTEKAVWISVIGLMATNGYEGGLMMIEELTTNAQQIQDEELGEILSRNAGTEYLRGFLHGQTEKQLFKKNVPIVTYEDLKPYIDRIANGETSDILVAEPVTGFYLSSGTSGGQPKLIPVTAEYLKKGPLVGTFSESPTMRHFGDINQAGKRMELMFARPEIETPSGLKAATFSTSMYSESKFRTNLPKLYTSPIETIFCPDPNQGLYCQLLFGLIQRDEVVKVGSLFASTVLRGIKFLENHWQELCYDIKTGRLSDWITDSGCRNAASLIMKPNPEQADLIESICNYKSWEGIIRKLWTKARYIGCICTGAMRQYTTELEFYCRGLPLVSAFYACSETFCGLNLEPLCKPCDISYTLLPNMAYFEFLPVKNERDESFEMKSNDEDTELVDLVNVKVGQCYELVVSTCAGLYRYKVGDVLMVSGFYNKAP
;
A
#
# COMPACT_ATOMS: atom_id res chain seq x y z
N MET A 1 56.71 -43.11 23.83
CA MET A 1 56.17 -44.46 24.11
C MET A 1 54.78 -44.55 23.49
N ARG A 2 54.42 -45.72 22.90
CA ARG A 2 53.08 -46.30 22.58
C ARG A 2 51.82 -45.40 22.73
N ALA A 3 50.74 -45.43 21.94
CA ALA A 3 50.26 -46.27 20.81
C ALA A 3 48.84 -45.73 20.43
N ASP A 4 48.20 -45.90 19.25
CA ASP A 4 48.61 -46.41 17.92
C ASP A 4 47.59 -45.97 16.82
N MET A 5 47.74 -46.52 15.60
CA MET A 5 46.82 -46.70 14.42
C MET A 5 45.29 -46.41 14.56
N CYS A 6 44.47 -46.12 13.53
CA CYS A 6 44.49 -46.19 12.05
C CYS A 6 43.38 -45.21 11.52
N GLY A 7 43.17 -44.84 10.24
CA GLY A 7 43.64 -45.31 8.92
C GLY A 7 43.18 -44.37 7.77
N SER A 8 43.15 -44.84 6.52
CA SER A 8 43.24 -44.04 5.27
C SER A 8 41.93 -43.70 4.50
N SER A 9 41.89 -42.48 3.92
CA SER A 9 41.62 -42.08 2.49
C SER A 9 40.93 -43.04 1.48
N PRO A 10 40.24 -42.61 0.38
CA PRO A 10 39.84 -41.26 -0.09
C PRO A 10 38.34 -41.09 -0.52
N MET A 11 38.01 -39.86 -0.97
CA MET A 11 36.91 -39.39 -1.87
C MET A 11 35.82 -40.35 -2.37
N ASN A 12 34.58 -39.82 -2.41
CA ASN A 12 33.75 -39.94 -3.62
C ASN A 12 32.86 -38.69 -3.82
N LEU A 13 32.92 -38.12 -5.02
CA LEU A 13 32.18 -36.94 -5.46
C LEU A 13 31.00 -37.42 -6.32
N ILE A 14 29.75 -37.17 -5.91
CA ILE A 14 28.58 -37.55 -6.70
C ILE A 14 28.11 -36.34 -7.53
N ILE A 15 28.51 -36.32 -8.80
CA ILE A 15 27.95 -35.47 -9.84
C ILE A 15 26.84 -36.25 -10.54
N PHE A 16 25.60 -35.74 -10.54
CA PHE A 16 24.57 -36.24 -11.46
C PHE A 16 24.57 -35.42 -12.75
N SER A 17 25.24 -35.97 -13.76
CA SER A 17 25.03 -35.63 -15.17
C SER A 17 23.86 -36.45 -15.70
N VAL A 18 22.88 -35.80 -16.33
CA VAL A 18 21.92 -36.46 -17.24
C VAL A 18 22.04 -35.76 -18.58
N GLY A 19 22.55 -36.49 -19.57
CA GLY A 19 22.88 -35.97 -20.89
C GLY A 19 21.66 -35.74 -21.78
N ARG A 20 21.86 -34.93 -22.83
CA ARG A 20 20.98 -34.87 -23.99
C ARG A 20 21.27 -36.07 -24.89
N ASP A 21 20.21 -36.73 -25.39
CA ASP A 21 19.88 -36.78 -26.83
C ASP A 21 18.94 -37.96 -27.17
N SER A 22 17.72 -37.66 -27.65
CA SER A 22 17.09 -38.29 -28.84
C SER A 22 15.63 -37.84 -29.04
N ILE A 23 15.48 -36.89 -29.96
CA ILE A 23 14.41 -36.72 -30.98
C ILE A 23 13.07 -37.47 -30.79
N ALA A 24 12.00 -36.66 -30.74
CA ALA A 24 10.61 -36.90 -31.18
C ALA A 24 9.80 -38.09 -30.62
N ASN A 25 8.80 -37.76 -29.79
CA ASN A 25 7.41 -37.93 -30.26
C ASN A 25 6.44 -36.96 -29.57
N SER A 26 5.40 -36.53 -30.29
CA SER A 26 4.44 -35.53 -29.83
C SER A 26 3.32 -36.12 -28.98
N GLN A 27 3.22 -35.71 -27.70
CA GLN A 27 1.95 -35.74 -26.97
C GLN A 27 1.76 -34.46 -26.14
N SER A 28 0.64 -33.79 -26.37
CA SER A 28 0.27 -32.53 -25.73
C SER A 28 -0.10 -32.72 -24.26
N ILE A 29 0.67 -32.13 -23.35
CA ILE A 29 0.28 -32.01 -21.93
C ILE A 29 -0.82 -30.94 -21.83
N PRO A 30 -1.98 -31.20 -21.20
CA PRO A 30 -3.07 -30.24 -21.14
C PRO A 30 -2.77 -29.07 -20.19
N LYS A 31 -2.85 -27.83 -20.70
CA LYS A 31 -2.57 -26.56 -19.99
C LYS A 31 -3.23 -26.42 -18.60
N LYS A 32 -4.39 -27.06 -18.36
CA LYS A 32 -5.12 -27.01 -17.08
C LYS A 32 -4.40 -27.63 -15.87
N LYS A 33 -3.25 -28.31 -16.05
CA LYS A 33 -2.46 -28.83 -14.91
C LYS A 33 -1.45 -27.83 -14.34
N THR A 34 -1.02 -26.82 -15.11
CA THR A 34 -0.07 -25.80 -14.65
C THR A 34 -0.74 -24.65 -13.90
N GLU A 35 -1.95 -24.23 -14.30
CA GLU A 35 -2.76 -23.22 -13.59
C GLU A 35 -2.99 -23.60 -12.11
N LYS A 36 -3.27 -24.88 -11.87
CA LYS A 36 -3.39 -25.41 -10.50
C LYS A 36 -2.06 -25.50 -9.76
N ALA A 37 -0.93 -25.67 -10.44
CA ALA A 37 0.37 -25.81 -9.78
C ALA A 37 0.83 -24.50 -9.14
N VAL A 38 0.63 -23.35 -9.80
CA VAL A 38 0.95 -22.03 -9.24
C VAL A 38 0.02 -21.71 -8.07
N TRP A 39 -1.30 -21.84 -8.24
CA TRP A 39 -2.25 -21.59 -7.13
C TRP A 39 -2.08 -22.57 -5.96
N ILE A 40 -1.71 -23.84 -6.17
CA ILE A 40 -1.41 -24.80 -5.09
C ILE A 40 -0.03 -24.51 -4.46
N SER A 41 0.93 -23.97 -5.20
CA SER A 41 2.18 -23.43 -4.64
C SER A 41 1.89 -22.26 -3.71
N VAL A 42 1.15 -21.25 -4.18
CA VAL A 42 0.76 -20.06 -3.41
C VAL A 42 -0.07 -20.42 -2.18
N ILE A 43 -1.07 -21.30 -2.29
CA ILE A 43 -1.88 -21.77 -1.15
C ILE A 43 -1.05 -22.69 -0.22
N GLY A 44 -0.09 -23.45 -0.75
CA GLY A 44 0.86 -24.22 0.06
C GLY A 44 1.84 -23.34 0.85
N LEU A 45 2.26 -22.22 0.25
CA LEU A 45 3.12 -21.19 0.88
C LEU A 45 2.36 -20.32 1.89
N MET A 46 1.02 -20.24 1.82
CA MET A 46 0.21 -19.69 2.92
C MET A 46 0.34 -20.50 4.23
N ALA A 47 0.94 -21.70 4.22
CA ALA A 47 1.25 -22.45 5.44
C ALA A 47 2.50 -21.93 6.19
N THR A 48 3.38 -21.13 5.56
CA THR A 48 4.46 -20.44 6.26
C THR A 48 3.94 -19.13 6.87
N ASN A 49 3.37 -19.25 8.07
CA ASN A 49 2.78 -18.13 8.83
C ASN A 49 3.84 -17.12 9.31
N GLY A 50 4.21 -16.16 8.45
CA GLY A 50 5.10 -15.07 8.82
C GLY A 50 5.46 -14.15 7.66
N TYR A 51 6.22 -13.10 7.97
CA TYR A 51 6.75 -12.16 6.97
C TYR A 51 7.66 -12.85 5.93
N GLU A 52 8.29 -13.97 6.29
CA GLU A 52 9.09 -14.81 5.39
C GLU A 52 8.26 -15.34 4.22
N GLY A 53 7.03 -15.81 4.45
CA GLY A 53 6.12 -16.24 3.39
C GLY A 53 5.72 -15.08 2.46
N GLY A 54 5.56 -13.88 3.02
CA GLY A 54 5.35 -12.66 2.24
C GLY A 54 6.54 -12.29 1.34
N LEU A 55 7.77 -12.42 1.86
CA LEU A 55 9.00 -12.24 1.08
C LEU A 55 9.14 -13.30 -0.03
N MET A 56 8.83 -14.57 0.24
CA MET A 56 8.85 -15.63 -0.78
C MET A 56 7.85 -15.37 -1.91
N MET A 57 6.64 -14.90 -1.58
CA MET A 57 5.67 -14.48 -2.60
C MET A 57 6.17 -13.29 -3.42
N ILE A 58 6.78 -12.26 -2.80
CA ILE A 58 7.39 -11.13 -3.52
C ILE A 58 8.50 -11.62 -4.48
N GLU A 59 9.31 -12.59 -4.06
CA GLU A 59 10.36 -13.18 -4.90
C GLU A 59 9.78 -13.92 -6.12
N GLU A 60 8.74 -14.74 -5.92
CA GLU A 60 8.02 -15.45 -6.99
C GLU A 60 7.35 -14.48 -7.97
N LEU A 61 6.66 -13.46 -7.45
CA LEU A 61 5.98 -12.42 -8.23
C LEU A 61 6.96 -11.62 -9.09
N THR A 62 8.07 -11.16 -8.52
CA THR A 62 9.06 -10.31 -9.22
C THR A 62 9.94 -11.12 -10.19
N THR A 63 10.18 -12.41 -9.92
CA THR A 63 10.90 -13.31 -10.84
C THR A 63 10.10 -13.65 -12.10
N ASN A 64 8.77 -13.76 -11.97
CA ASN A 64 7.87 -14.19 -13.04
C ASN A 64 7.02 -13.05 -13.62
N ALA A 65 7.42 -11.80 -13.40
CA ALA A 65 6.63 -10.60 -13.68
C ALA A 65 5.92 -10.56 -15.05
N GLN A 66 6.60 -10.93 -16.14
CA GLN A 66 5.99 -10.98 -17.48
C GLN A 66 4.84 -12.00 -17.56
N GLN A 67 5.06 -13.22 -17.07
CA GLN A 67 4.05 -14.28 -17.10
C GLN A 67 2.83 -13.86 -16.29
N ILE A 68 3.05 -13.29 -15.10
CA ILE A 68 1.97 -12.88 -14.19
C ILE A 68 1.19 -11.70 -14.77
N GLN A 69 1.83 -10.76 -15.48
CA GLN A 69 1.12 -9.70 -16.20
C GLN A 69 0.26 -10.24 -17.35
N ASP A 70 0.76 -11.22 -18.11
CA ASP A 70 -0.01 -11.84 -19.20
C ASP A 70 -1.18 -12.69 -18.64
N GLU A 71 -0.99 -13.33 -17.47
CA GLU A 71 -2.04 -14.07 -16.74
C GLU A 71 -3.10 -13.12 -16.15
N GLU A 72 -2.71 -12.05 -15.44
CA GLU A 72 -3.62 -11.05 -14.87
C GLU A 72 -4.48 -10.38 -15.95
N LEU A 73 -3.89 -9.95 -17.07
CA LEU A 73 -4.67 -9.43 -18.21
C LEU A 73 -5.57 -10.50 -18.81
N GLY A 74 -5.07 -11.74 -18.96
CA GLY A 74 -5.85 -12.87 -19.45
C GLY A 74 -7.09 -13.14 -18.60
N GLU A 75 -6.97 -13.08 -17.26
CA GLU A 75 -8.10 -13.21 -16.33
C GLU A 75 -9.06 -12.02 -16.43
N ILE A 76 -8.56 -10.78 -16.41
CA ILE A 76 -9.37 -9.55 -16.54
C ILE A 76 -10.22 -9.59 -17.82
N LEU A 77 -9.61 -9.90 -18.96
CA LEU A 77 -10.31 -9.97 -20.24
C LEU A 77 -11.27 -11.16 -20.30
N SER A 78 -10.88 -12.34 -19.81
CA SER A 78 -11.75 -13.53 -19.84
C SER A 78 -12.98 -13.38 -18.95
N ARG A 79 -12.87 -12.73 -17.79
CA ARG A 79 -14.02 -12.43 -16.91
C ARG A 79 -14.94 -11.37 -17.52
N ASN A 80 -14.37 -10.34 -18.13
CA ASN A 80 -15.12 -9.15 -18.55
C ASN A 80 -15.43 -9.07 -20.06
N ALA A 81 -15.07 -10.06 -20.87
CA ALA A 81 -15.31 -10.09 -22.33
C ALA A 81 -16.78 -9.84 -22.73
N GLY A 82 -17.73 -10.16 -21.85
CA GLY A 82 -19.15 -9.93 -22.05
C GLY A 82 -19.65 -8.52 -21.71
N THR A 83 -18.86 -7.68 -21.04
CA THR A 83 -19.28 -6.34 -20.56
C THR A 83 -19.62 -5.39 -21.70
N GLU A 84 -20.47 -4.38 -21.46
CA GLU A 84 -20.83 -3.37 -22.47
C GLU A 84 -19.58 -2.70 -23.05
N TYR A 85 -18.68 -2.25 -22.17
CA TYR A 85 -17.45 -1.56 -22.53
C TYR A 85 -16.50 -2.43 -23.37
N LEU A 86 -16.06 -3.60 -22.88
CA LEU A 86 -15.13 -4.44 -23.65
C LEU A 86 -15.76 -5.02 -24.91
N ARG A 87 -17.07 -5.30 -24.93
CA ARG A 87 -17.77 -5.75 -26.13
C ARG A 87 -17.74 -4.69 -27.24
N GLY A 88 -17.68 -3.40 -26.89
CA GLY A 88 -17.53 -2.29 -27.84
C GLY A 88 -16.21 -2.31 -28.62
N PHE A 89 -15.13 -2.84 -28.03
CA PHE A 89 -13.78 -2.81 -28.61
C PHE A 89 -13.23 -4.18 -29.03
N LEU A 90 -13.64 -5.26 -28.34
CA LEU A 90 -13.09 -6.61 -28.52
C LEU A 90 -14.10 -7.64 -29.00
N HIS A 91 -15.40 -7.34 -28.95
CA HIS A 91 -16.46 -8.26 -29.40
C HIS A 91 -16.36 -9.69 -28.82
N GLY A 92 -15.85 -9.84 -27.60
CA GLY A 92 -15.65 -11.13 -26.91
C GLY A 92 -14.25 -11.76 -27.07
N GLN A 93 -13.35 -11.14 -27.82
CA GLN A 93 -11.94 -11.55 -27.94
C GLN A 93 -11.14 -11.20 -26.67
N THR A 94 -10.09 -11.96 -26.36
CA THR A 94 -9.33 -11.84 -25.10
C THR A 94 -7.81 -11.81 -25.30
N GLU A 95 -7.36 -11.77 -26.55
CA GLU A 95 -5.95 -11.73 -26.90
C GLU A 95 -5.34 -10.35 -26.59
N LYS A 96 -4.25 -10.35 -25.81
CA LYS A 96 -3.47 -9.14 -25.43
C LYS A 96 -3.16 -8.18 -26.58
N GLN A 97 -2.87 -8.71 -27.77
CA GLN A 97 -2.58 -7.90 -28.96
C GLN A 97 -3.81 -7.15 -29.50
N LEU A 98 -5.00 -7.76 -29.40
CA LEU A 98 -6.26 -7.10 -29.76
C LEU A 98 -6.67 -6.09 -28.68
N PHE A 99 -6.43 -6.40 -27.40
CA PHE A 99 -6.57 -5.45 -26.30
C PHE A 99 -5.75 -4.17 -26.53
N LYS A 100 -4.44 -4.31 -26.74
CA LYS A 100 -3.54 -3.17 -26.99
C LYS A 100 -3.90 -2.35 -28.23
N LYS A 101 -4.43 -3.00 -29.27
CA LYS A 101 -4.80 -2.36 -30.53
C LYS A 101 -6.16 -1.66 -30.50
N ASN A 102 -7.16 -2.28 -29.88
CA ASN A 102 -8.56 -1.83 -30.02
C ASN A 102 -9.09 -1.09 -28.79
N VAL A 103 -8.58 -1.35 -27.58
CA VAL A 103 -9.04 -0.66 -26.37
C VAL A 103 -8.28 0.66 -26.23
N PRO A 104 -8.96 1.82 -26.17
CA PRO A 104 -8.31 3.12 -26.07
C PRO A 104 -7.66 3.32 -24.70
N ILE A 105 -6.68 4.21 -24.66
CA ILE A 105 -6.13 4.75 -23.41
C ILE A 105 -7.10 5.84 -22.92
N VAL A 106 -7.53 5.77 -21.67
CA VAL A 106 -8.63 6.61 -21.15
C VAL A 106 -8.29 7.34 -19.87
N THR A 107 -8.95 8.46 -19.64
CA THR A 107 -8.95 9.19 -18.37
C THR A 107 -10.19 8.85 -17.54
N TYR A 108 -10.35 9.49 -16.38
CA TYR A 108 -11.58 9.36 -15.60
C TYR A 108 -12.80 9.92 -16.33
N GLU A 109 -12.67 11.01 -17.09
CA GLU A 109 -13.82 11.66 -17.74
C GLU A 109 -14.44 10.77 -18.82
N ASP A 110 -13.63 9.94 -19.48
CA ASP A 110 -14.08 8.99 -20.51
C ASP A 110 -14.84 7.79 -19.89
N LEU A 111 -14.47 7.38 -18.67
CA LEU A 111 -15.14 6.31 -17.92
C LEU A 111 -16.32 6.83 -17.06
N LYS A 112 -16.34 8.12 -16.74
CA LYS A 112 -17.34 8.74 -15.86
C LYS A 112 -18.79 8.45 -16.26
N PRO A 113 -19.20 8.49 -17.55
CA PRO A 113 -20.59 8.18 -17.93
C PRO A 113 -21.01 6.76 -17.55
N TYR A 114 -20.09 5.79 -17.61
CA TYR A 114 -20.35 4.41 -17.23
C TYR A 114 -20.39 4.23 -15.70
N ILE A 115 -19.48 4.90 -14.98
CA ILE A 115 -19.43 4.92 -13.52
C ILE A 115 -20.69 5.57 -12.94
N ASP A 116 -21.13 6.70 -13.51
CA ASP A 116 -22.36 7.40 -13.11
C ASP A 116 -23.59 6.49 -13.30
N ARG A 117 -23.69 5.71 -14.38
CA ARG A 117 -24.80 4.77 -14.61
C ARG A 117 -24.89 3.69 -13.51
N ILE A 118 -23.76 3.11 -13.13
CA ILE A 118 -23.68 2.12 -12.02
C ILE A 118 -24.04 2.80 -10.67
N ALA A 119 -23.53 4.00 -10.42
CA ALA A 119 -23.85 4.78 -9.21
C ALA A 119 -25.34 5.19 -9.14
N ASN A 120 -26.04 5.27 -10.27
CA ASN A 120 -27.49 5.50 -10.36
C ASN A 120 -28.34 4.21 -10.41
N GLY A 121 -27.72 3.02 -10.45
CA GLY A 121 -28.40 1.73 -10.25
C GLY A 121 -28.55 0.86 -11.50
N GLU A 122 -27.89 1.19 -12.61
CA GLU A 122 -27.69 0.20 -13.69
C GLU A 122 -26.73 -0.92 -13.25
N THR A 123 -26.73 -2.05 -13.96
CA THR A 123 -25.91 -3.21 -13.58
C THR A 123 -24.42 -2.94 -13.81
N SER A 124 -23.57 -3.61 -13.02
CA SER A 124 -22.12 -3.49 -13.14
C SER A 124 -21.58 -3.97 -14.48
N ASP A 125 -22.31 -4.86 -15.19
CA ASP A 125 -21.97 -5.45 -16.50
C ASP A 125 -21.63 -4.42 -17.58
N ILE A 126 -21.93 -3.14 -17.34
CA ILE A 126 -21.44 -2.02 -18.13
C ILE A 126 -19.90 -2.02 -18.21
N LEU A 127 -19.21 -2.12 -17.06
CA LEU A 127 -17.75 -2.09 -16.93
C LEU A 127 -17.15 -3.42 -16.44
N VAL A 128 -17.85 -4.16 -15.59
CA VAL A 128 -17.30 -5.34 -14.88
C VAL A 128 -18.40 -6.38 -14.60
N ALA A 129 -18.13 -7.64 -14.94
CA ALA A 129 -19.09 -8.74 -14.82
C ALA A 129 -19.32 -9.18 -13.36
N GLU A 130 -18.41 -8.84 -12.43
CA GLU A 130 -18.64 -8.98 -10.99
C GLU A 130 -19.45 -7.77 -10.47
N PRO A 131 -20.45 -7.97 -9.58
CA PRO A 131 -21.15 -6.88 -8.92
C PRO A 131 -20.21 -5.88 -8.25
N VAL A 132 -20.38 -4.60 -8.60
CA VAL A 132 -19.76 -3.48 -7.86
C VAL A 132 -20.42 -3.39 -6.48
N THR A 133 -19.63 -3.50 -5.42
CA THR A 133 -20.08 -3.50 -4.02
C THR A 133 -20.00 -2.12 -3.36
N GLY A 134 -19.32 -1.17 -4.02
CA GLY A 134 -19.13 0.19 -3.56
C GLY A 134 -18.09 0.93 -4.42
N PHE A 135 -17.67 2.10 -3.96
CA PHE A 135 -16.66 2.91 -4.62
C PHE A 135 -15.57 3.41 -3.65
N TYR A 136 -14.34 3.54 -4.13
CA TYR A 136 -13.35 4.38 -3.46
C TYR A 136 -13.44 5.82 -3.94
N LEU A 137 -13.42 6.75 -3.00
CA LEU A 137 -13.27 8.18 -3.25
C LEU A 137 -11.77 8.51 -3.40
N SER A 138 -11.35 8.85 -4.61
CA SER A 138 -9.98 9.32 -4.86
C SER A 138 -9.76 10.71 -4.29
N SER A 139 -8.53 11.02 -3.87
CA SER A 139 -8.12 12.38 -3.55
C SER A 139 -8.00 13.27 -4.79
N GLY A 140 -7.83 12.67 -5.98
CA GLY A 140 -7.92 13.37 -7.25
C GLY A 140 -9.38 13.74 -7.57
N THR A 141 -9.61 14.97 -8.01
CA THR A 141 -10.94 15.47 -8.33
C THR A 141 -11.21 15.57 -9.84
N SER A 142 -12.46 15.33 -10.22
CA SER A 142 -13.04 15.58 -11.55
C SER A 142 -14.21 16.56 -11.35
N GLY A 143 -14.23 17.67 -12.10
CA GLY A 143 -15.26 18.72 -11.93
C GLY A 143 -15.38 19.30 -10.50
N GLY A 144 -14.33 19.19 -9.68
CA GLY A 144 -14.35 19.58 -8.26
C GLY A 144 -14.92 18.53 -7.29
N GLN A 145 -15.35 17.36 -7.77
CA GLN A 145 -15.80 16.23 -6.95
C GLN A 145 -14.74 15.11 -6.91
N PRO A 146 -14.64 14.32 -5.84
CA PRO A 146 -13.79 13.12 -5.80
C PRO A 146 -14.16 12.14 -6.91
N LYS A 147 -13.15 11.52 -7.56
CA LYS A 147 -13.40 10.42 -8.51
C LYS A 147 -13.99 9.20 -7.76
N LEU A 148 -15.00 8.57 -8.34
CA LEU A 148 -15.60 7.32 -7.87
C LEU A 148 -14.93 6.13 -8.58
N ILE A 149 -14.10 5.39 -7.86
CA ILE A 149 -13.41 4.21 -8.40
C ILE A 149 -14.20 2.94 -8.03
N PRO A 150 -14.68 2.11 -8.97
CA PRO A 150 -15.45 0.92 -8.66
C PRO A 150 -14.68 -0.08 -7.78
N VAL A 151 -15.38 -0.73 -6.86
CA VAL A 151 -14.85 -1.79 -5.99
C VAL A 151 -15.70 -3.04 -6.13
N THR A 152 -15.07 -4.20 -6.26
CA THR A 152 -15.75 -5.50 -6.34
C THR A 152 -15.27 -6.45 -5.23
N ALA A 153 -15.96 -7.56 -5.02
CA ALA A 153 -15.56 -8.53 -4.00
C ALA A 153 -14.25 -9.26 -4.34
N GLU A 154 -13.89 -9.43 -5.62
CA GLU A 154 -12.58 -9.91 -6.04
C GLU A 154 -11.46 -8.91 -5.70
N TYR A 155 -11.63 -7.62 -5.98
CA TYR A 155 -10.66 -6.60 -5.62
C TYR A 155 -10.36 -6.63 -4.11
N LEU A 156 -11.40 -6.71 -3.27
CA LEU A 156 -11.26 -6.77 -1.82
C LEU A 156 -10.52 -8.02 -1.31
N LYS A 157 -10.50 -9.13 -2.05
CA LYS A 157 -9.70 -10.33 -1.71
C LYS A 157 -8.19 -10.07 -1.80
N LYS A 158 -7.74 -9.06 -2.56
CA LYS A 158 -6.33 -8.64 -2.59
C LYS A 158 -5.90 -7.88 -1.32
N GLY A 159 -6.85 -7.35 -0.53
CA GLY A 159 -6.59 -6.55 0.69
C GLY A 159 -5.69 -7.22 1.75
N PRO A 160 -5.95 -8.48 2.16
CA PRO A 160 -5.07 -9.18 3.09
C PRO A 160 -3.63 -9.37 2.60
N LEU A 161 -3.42 -9.48 1.28
CA LEU A 161 -2.08 -9.58 0.69
C LEU A 161 -1.34 -8.23 0.79
N VAL A 162 -2.02 -7.11 0.56
CA VAL A 162 -1.47 -5.75 0.72
C VAL A 162 -0.86 -5.54 2.11
N GLY A 163 -1.54 -5.98 3.16
CA GLY A 163 -1.02 -5.92 4.53
C GLY A 163 0.25 -6.74 4.72
N THR A 164 0.21 -8.02 4.33
CA THR A 164 1.38 -8.92 4.40
C THR A 164 2.56 -8.37 3.61
N PHE A 165 2.35 -7.93 2.37
CA PHE A 165 3.38 -7.41 1.48
C PHE A 165 3.99 -6.11 2.00
N SER A 166 3.19 -5.16 2.50
CA SER A 166 3.68 -3.89 3.04
C SER A 166 4.50 -4.06 4.32
N GLU A 167 4.14 -5.04 5.16
CA GLU A 167 4.85 -5.30 6.42
C GLU A 167 6.10 -6.17 6.22
N SER A 168 6.16 -7.03 5.19
CA SER A 168 7.20 -8.08 5.11
C SER A 168 8.64 -7.57 4.94
N PRO A 169 8.95 -6.64 4.01
CA PRO A 169 10.28 -6.03 3.93
C PRO A 169 10.63 -5.30 5.23
N THR A 170 9.68 -4.59 5.83
CA THR A 170 9.89 -3.85 7.09
C THR A 170 10.22 -4.79 8.25
N MET A 171 9.50 -5.91 8.39
CA MET A 171 9.73 -6.91 9.43
C MET A 171 11.06 -7.66 9.28
N ARG A 172 11.60 -7.78 8.06
CA ARG A 172 12.95 -8.33 7.83
C ARG A 172 14.04 -7.54 8.58
N HIS A 173 13.89 -6.22 8.69
CA HIS A 173 14.86 -5.35 9.35
C HIS A 173 14.53 -5.09 10.83
N PHE A 174 13.24 -5.00 11.19
CA PHE A 174 12.81 -4.62 12.54
C PHE A 174 12.25 -5.78 13.38
N GLY A 175 12.16 -6.99 12.85
CA GLY A 175 11.44 -8.12 13.45
C GLY A 175 9.92 -7.93 13.44
N ASP A 176 9.19 -8.91 13.99
CA ASP A 176 7.73 -8.81 14.12
C ASP A 176 7.33 -7.76 15.16
N ILE A 177 6.99 -6.57 14.67
CA ILE A 177 6.52 -5.46 15.51
C ILE A 177 5.16 -5.73 16.18
N ASN A 178 4.34 -6.64 15.65
CA ASN A 178 3.03 -7.00 16.23
C ASN A 178 3.15 -7.85 17.51
N GLN A 179 4.34 -8.40 17.76
CA GLN A 179 4.72 -9.04 19.02
C GLN A 179 5.57 -8.13 19.91
N ALA A 180 6.26 -7.14 19.33
CA ALA A 180 7.16 -6.26 20.07
C ALA A 180 6.47 -5.12 20.84
N GLY A 181 5.27 -4.71 20.42
CA GLY A 181 4.51 -3.64 21.07
C GLY A 181 3.40 -3.07 20.19
N LYS A 182 3.04 -1.81 20.45
CA LYS A 182 1.95 -1.07 19.79
C LYS A 182 2.45 -0.04 18.78
N ARG A 183 1.54 0.36 17.91
CA ARG A 183 1.69 1.41 16.89
C ARG A 183 0.97 2.67 17.37
N MET A 184 1.69 3.78 17.52
CA MET A 184 1.08 5.11 17.63
C MET A 184 0.95 5.66 16.21
N GLU A 185 -0.21 5.40 15.59
CA GLU A 185 -0.51 5.88 14.25
C GLU A 185 -1.68 6.86 14.28
N LEU A 186 -1.45 8.04 13.71
CA LEU A 186 -2.45 9.09 13.56
C LEU A 186 -3.34 8.76 12.36
N MET A 187 -4.53 8.26 12.64
CA MET A 187 -5.48 7.72 11.66
C MET A 187 -6.76 8.54 11.68
N PHE A 188 -7.27 8.88 10.49
CA PHE A 188 -8.46 9.71 10.33
C PHE A 188 -9.39 9.06 9.30
N ALA A 189 -10.56 8.63 9.75
CA ALA A 189 -11.67 8.26 8.87
C ALA A 189 -12.45 9.50 8.43
N ARG A 190 -13.19 9.36 7.33
CA ARG A 190 -14.23 10.31 6.92
C ARG A 190 -15.58 9.59 6.89
N PRO A 191 -16.71 10.30 7.00
CA PRO A 191 -18.02 9.68 6.78
C PRO A 191 -18.08 8.98 5.42
N GLU A 192 -18.63 7.78 5.40
CA GLU A 192 -19.04 7.09 4.17
C GLU A 192 -20.20 7.89 3.55
N ILE A 193 -20.24 8.00 2.22
CA ILE A 193 -21.39 8.56 1.48
C ILE A 193 -22.12 7.44 0.75
N GLU A 194 -23.37 7.66 0.37
CA GLU A 194 -24.15 6.72 -0.43
C GLU A 194 -24.44 7.32 -1.81
N THR A 195 -24.34 6.49 -2.86
CA THR A 195 -24.77 6.85 -4.21
C THR A 195 -26.31 6.84 -4.31
N PRO A 196 -26.91 7.40 -5.38
CA PRO A 196 -28.36 7.29 -5.61
C PRO A 196 -28.91 5.84 -5.62
N SER A 197 -28.07 4.85 -5.97
CA SER A 197 -28.40 3.41 -5.88
C SER A 197 -28.20 2.77 -4.51
N GLY A 198 -27.73 3.52 -3.50
CA GLY A 198 -27.42 3.00 -2.16
C GLY A 198 -26.07 2.27 -2.06
N LEU A 199 -25.21 2.34 -3.09
CA LEU A 199 -23.83 1.84 -2.99
C LEU A 199 -23.01 2.78 -2.10
N LYS A 200 -22.18 2.22 -1.24
CA LYS A 200 -21.31 2.99 -0.36
C LYS A 200 -20.09 3.51 -1.11
N ALA A 201 -19.72 4.76 -0.88
CA ALA A 201 -18.46 5.34 -1.34
C ALA A 201 -17.67 5.92 -0.16
N ALA A 202 -16.38 5.57 -0.06
CA ALA A 202 -15.51 5.97 1.05
C ALA A 202 -14.05 6.10 0.60
N THR A 203 -13.19 6.77 1.35
CA THR A 203 -11.75 6.71 1.08
C THR A 203 -11.21 5.32 1.42
N PHE A 204 -10.20 4.83 0.68
CA PHE A 204 -9.54 3.53 0.94
C PHE A 204 -9.15 3.34 2.42
N SER A 205 -8.60 4.38 3.05
CA SER A 205 -8.26 4.38 4.48
C SER A 205 -9.48 4.18 5.38
N THR A 206 -10.60 4.86 5.11
CA THR A 206 -11.85 4.73 5.86
C THR A 206 -12.38 3.30 5.75
N SER A 207 -12.41 2.73 4.54
CA SER A 207 -12.85 1.34 4.33
C SER A 207 -12.00 0.36 5.12
N MET A 208 -10.67 0.51 5.09
CA MET A 208 -9.74 -0.31 5.87
C MET A 208 -10.01 -0.21 7.38
N TYR A 209 -10.27 0.99 7.90
CA TYR A 209 -10.59 1.18 9.33
C TYR A 209 -11.99 0.64 9.70
N SER A 210 -12.92 0.58 8.73
CA SER A 210 -14.24 -0.02 8.89
C SER A 210 -14.20 -1.55 8.96
N GLU A 211 -13.17 -2.22 8.41
CA GLU A 211 -13.10 -3.69 8.38
C GLU A 211 -13.14 -4.35 9.76
N SER A 212 -13.90 -5.45 9.86
CA SER A 212 -14.01 -6.25 11.10
C SER A 212 -12.64 -6.76 11.59
N LYS A 213 -11.77 -7.23 10.69
CA LYS A 213 -10.43 -7.70 11.02
C LYS A 213 -9.55 -6.57 11.60
N PHE A 214 -9.65 -5.36 11.07
CA PHE A 214 -8.96 -4.20 11.61
C PHE A 214 -9.49 -3.86 13.01
N ARG A 215 -10.81 -3.68 13.16
CA ARG A 215 -11.47 -3.38 14.44
C ARG A 215 -11.15 -4.39 15.55
N THR A 216 -11.06 -5.68 15.21
CA THR A 216 -10.74 -6.76 16.16
C THR A 216 -9.29 -6.69 16.64
N ASN A 217 -8.35 -6.33 15.76
CA ASN A 217 -6.92 -6.25 16.10
C ASN A 217 -6.49 -4.88 16.66
N LEU A 218 -7.30 -3.84 16.48
CA LEU A 218 -6.97 -2.46 16.86
C LEU A 218 -6.50 -2.32 18.32
N PRO A 219 -7.21 -2.82 19.36
CA PRO A 219 -6.79 -2.61 20.76
C PRO A 219 -5.49 -3.32 21.15
N LYS A 220 -5.14 -4.37 20.39
CA LYS A 220 -3.90 -5.14 20.55
C LYS A 220 -2.71 -4.43 19.88
N LEU A 221 -2.90 -3.92 18.67
CA LEU A 221 -1.81 -3.45 17.81
C LEU A 221 -1.60 -1.93 17.83
N TYR A 222 -2.59 -1.14 18.22
CA TYR A 222 -2.55 0.32 18.16
C TYR A 222 -2.84 0.96 19.52
N THR A 223 -2.33 2.17 19.73
CA THR A 223 -2.64 2.97 20.94
C THR A 223 -4.01 3.63 20.87
N SER A 224 -4.48 3.94 19.66
CA SER A 224 -5.69 4.74 19.38
C SER A 224 -6.96 3.88 19.34
N PRO A 225 -7.99 4.16 20.17
CA PRO A 225 -9.32 3.54 20.08
C PRO A 225 -10.06 3.92 18.79
N ILE A 226 -10.99 3.07 18.35
CA ILE A 226 -11.69 3.24 17.06
C ILE A 226 -12.51 4.54 17.01
N GLU A 227 -13.04 4.94 18.16
CA GLU A 227 -13.80 6.18 18.37
C GLU A 227 -12.97 7.41 18.00
N THR A 228 -11.67 7.42 18.33
CA THR A 228 -10.77 8.54 18.03
C THR A 228 -10.39 8.66 16.55
N ILE A 229 -10.51 7.56 15.81
CA ILE A 229 -10.24 7.47 14.37
C ILE A 229 -11.45 7.96 13.57
N PHE A 230 -12.65 7.65 14.06
CA PHE A 230 -13.94 8.06 13.49
C PHE A 230 -14.53 9.34 14.12
N CYS A 231 -13.76 10.04 14.95
CA CYS A 231 -14.17 11.31 15.56
C CYS A 231 -14.48 12.35 14.47
N PRO A 232 -15.70 12.95 14.44
CA PRO A 232 -16.05 13.92 13.40
C PRO A 232 -15.19 15.19 13.42
N ASP A 233 -14.73 15.60 14.60
CA ASP A 233 -13.78 16.70 14.78
C ASP A 233 -12.34 16.16 14.73
N PRO A 234 -11.55 16.47 13.69
CA PRO A 234 -10.19 15.94 13.54
C PRO A 234 -9.22 16.50 14.59
N ASN A 235 -9.50 17.61 15.26
CA ASN A 235 -8.65 18.14 16.32
C ASN A 235 -8.92 17.42 17.65
N GLN A 236 -10.18 17.11 17.97
CA GLN A 236 -10.52 16.26 19.11
C GLN A 236 -9.96 14.83 18.94
N GLY A 237 -10.17 14.25 17.76
CA GLY A 237 -9.59 12.95 17.40
C GLY A 237 -8.06 12.94 17.52
N LEU A 238 -7.36 13.95 16.98
CA LEU A 238 -5.91 14.08 17.09
C LEU A 238 -5.43 14.24 18.54
N TYR A 239 -6.09 15.09 19.34
CA TYR A 239 -5.77 15.26 20.76
C TYR A 239 -5.88 13.93 21.52
N CYS A 240 -6.98 13.20 21.35
CA CYS A 240 -7.18 11.90 22.00
C CYS A 240 -6.20 10.83 21.50
N GLN A 241 -5.86 10.78 20.21
CA GLN A 241 -4.87 9.84 19.69
C GLN A 241 -3.47 10.10 20.25
N LEU A 242 -3.06 11.37 20.35
CA LEU A 242 -1.80 11.75 21.01
C LEU A 242 -1.83 11.42 22.51
N LEU A 243 -2.94 11.72 23.21
CA LEU A 243 -3.13 11.39 24.61
C LEU A 243 -2.98 9.89 24.89
N PHE A 244 -3.68 9.03 24.14
CA PHE A 244 -3.57 7.58 24.30
C PHE A 244 -2.22 7.03 23.85
N GLY A 245 -1.57 7.66 22.87
CA GLY A 245 -0.19 7.38 22.47
C GLY A 245 0.84 7.74 23.54
N LEU A 246 0.61 8.82 24.29
CA LEU A 246 1.43 9.22 25.44
C LEU A 246 1.16 8.34 26.67
N ILE A 247 -0.09 7.97 26.94
CA ILE A 247 -0.46 7.05 28.04
C ILE A 247 0.23 5.69 27.86
N GLN A 248 0.25 5.15 26.64
CA GLN A 248 0.86 3.85 26.31
C GLN A 248 2.32 3.98 25.82
N ARG A 249 3.03 5.07 26.14
CA ARG A 249 4.33 5.42 25.53
C ARG A 249 5.38 4.31 25.56
N ASP A 250 5.42 3.52 26.64
CA ASP A 250 6.38 2.43 26.83
C ASP A 250 6.02 1.13 26.11
N GLU A 251 4.88 1.08 25.41
CA GLU A 251 4.51 0.01 24.49
C GLU A 251 4.82 0.36 23.01
N VAL A 252 5.08 1.63 22.69
CA VAL A 252 5.14 2.10 21.30
C VAL A 252 6.44 1.70 20.60
N VAL A 253 6.33 0.87 19.56
CA VAL A 253 7.44 0.41 18.70
C VAL A 253 7.45 1.03 17.30
N LYS A 254 6.33 1.65 16.89
CA LYS A 254 6.18 2.39 15.63
C LYS A 254 5.40 3.68 15.90
N VAL A 255 5.88 4.80 15.38
CA VAL A 255 5.12 6.07 15.30
C VAL A 255 4.79 6.34 13.83
N GLY A 256 3.67 6.96 13.49
CA GLY A 256 3.39 7.25 12.08
C GLY A 256 2.02 7.80 11.72
N SER A 257 1.79 7.87 10.41
CA SER A 257 0.51 8.14 9.74
C SER A 257 0.68 7.80 8.25
N LEU A 258 -0.38 7.82 7.45
CA LEU A 258 -0.27 7.58 6.01
C LEU A 258 0.67 8.59 5.33
N PHE A 259 0.65 9.87 5.73
CA PHE A 259 1.45 10.93 5.08
C PHE A 259 2.38 11.64 6.06
N ALA A 260 3.58 12.01 5.59
CA ALA A 260 4.57 12.79 6.35
C ALA A 260 3.98 14.10 6.91
N SER A 261 3.13 14.78 6.14
CA SER A 261 2.40 15.98 6.55
C SER A 261 1.53 15.77 7.80
N THR A 262 0.88 14.60 7.92
CA THR A 262 0.03 14.26 9.07
C THR A 262 0.87 13.95 10.31
N VAL A 263 2.02 13.28 10.14
CA VAL A 263 2.98 13.07 11.25
C VAL A 263 3.49 14.41 11.77
N LEU A 264 3.90 15.31 10.86
CA LEU A 264 4.38 16.64 11.24
C LEU A 264 3.27 17.47 11.91
N ARG A 265 2.03 17.45 11.40
CA ARG A 265 0.88 18.09 12.05
C ARG A 265 0.67 17.56 13.47
N GLY A 266 0.79 16.25 13.69
CA GLY A 266 0.69 15.66 15.02
C GLY A 266 1.78 16.14 15.97
N ILE A 267 3.01 16.30 15.48
CA ILE A 267 4.13 16.85 16.26
C ILE A 267 3.87 18.32 16.64
N LYS A 268 3.47 19.16 15.68
CA LYS A 268 3.13 20.58 15.95
C LYS A 268 1.93 20.73 16.89
N PHE A 269 0.94 19.84 16.77
CA PHE A 269 -0.20 19.84 17.66
C PHE A 269 0.23 19.47 19.09
N LEU A 270 1.08 18.46 19.24
CA LEU A 270 1.69 18.11 20.53
C LEU A 270 2.55 19.25 21.09
N GLU A 271 3.31 19.96 20.25
CA GLU A 271 4.12 21.14 20.63
C GLU A 271 3.26 22.26 21.23
N ASN A 272 2.03 22.43 20.74
CA ASN A 272 1.08 23.43 21.23
C ASN A 272 0.22 22.96 22.43
N HIS A 273 0.00 21.65 22.61
CA HIS A 273 -0.95 21.10 23.60
C HIS A 273 -0.33 20.21 24.68
N TRP A 274 1.00 20.03 24.74
CA TRP A 274 1.62 19.09 25.68
C TRP A 274 1.30 19.38 27.15
N GLN A 275 1.13 20.65 27.54
CA GLN A 275 0.80 21.04 28.92
C GLN A 275 -0.57 20.51 29.34
N GLU A 276 -1.55 20.65 28.44
CA GLU A 276 -2.93 20.16 28.61
C GLU A 276 -2.94 18.62 28.65
N LEU A 277 -2.24 17.97 27.72
CA LEU A 277 -2.06 16.53 27.68
C LEU A 277 -1.40 15.98 28.96
N CYS A 278 -0.40 16.67 29.52
CA CYS A 278 0.21 16.29 30.80
C CYS A 278 -0.77 16.44 31.97
N TYR A 279 -1.56 17.52 32.00
CA TYR A 279 -2.59 17.72 33.03
C TYR A 279 -3.68 16.63 32.98
N ASP A 280 -4.12 16.25 31.78
CA ASP A 280 -5.10 15.18 31.56
C ASP A 280 -4.56 13.81 32.04
N ILE A 281 -3.29 13.49 31.75
CA ILE A 281 -2.60 12.28 32.25
C ILE A 281 -2.46 12.33 33.79
N LYS A 282 -2.04 13.47 34.34
CA LYS A 282 -1.81 13.68 35.78
C LYS A 282 -3.08 13.48 36.60
N THR A 283 -4.20 14.04 36.11
CA THR A 283 -5.50 14.02 36.81
C THR A 283 -6.37 12.82 36.44
N GLY A 284 -6.07 12.11 35.35
CA GLY A 284 -6.91 11.04 34.81
C GLY A 284 -8.25 11.54 34.28
N ARG A 285 -8.34 12.82 33.88
CA ARG A 285 -9.56 13.46 33.36
C ARG A 285 -9.29 14.01 31.97
N LEU A 286 -10.23 13.82 31.05
CA LEU A 286 -10.14 14.37 29.70
C LEU A 286 -10.59 15.85 29.70
N SER A 287 -9.84 16.70 29.03
CA SER A 287 -10.12 18.13 28.91
C SER A 287 -11.51 18.45 28.33
N ASP A 288 -12.13 19.51 28.85
CA ASP A 288 -13.58 19.73 28.70
C ASP A 288 -14.02 20.10 27.28
N TRP A 289 -13.13 20.64 26.44
CA TRP A 289 -13.43 20.98 25.05
C TRP A 289 -13.55 19.76 24.14
N ILE A 290 -13.10 18.57 24.57
CA ILE A 290 -13.42 17.32 23.88
C ILE A 290 -14.90 17.02 24.13
N THR A 291 -15.77 17.36 23.18
CA THR A 291 -17.22 17.18 23.29
C THR A 291 -17.71 15.86 22.69
N ASP A 292 -16.90 15.20 21.85
CA ASP A 292 -17.26 13.92 21.25
C ASP A 292 -17.46 12.80 22.29
N SER A 293 -18.64 12.17 22.22
CA SER A 293 -19.03 11.13 23.18
C SER A 293 -18.25 9.84 22.99
N GLY A 294 -17.84 9.52 21.76
CA GLY A 294 -16.96 8.37 21.48
C GLY A 294 -15.61 8.53 22.18
N CYS A 295 -14.95 9.65 21.98
CA CYS A 295 -13.67 9.99 22.62
C CYS A 295 -13.78 10.01 24.15
N ARG A 296 -14.84 10.62 24.72
CA ARG A 296 -15.08 10.59 26.18
C ARG A 296 -15.32 9.19 26.73
N ASN A 297 -16.05 8.34 26.01
CA ASN A 297 -16.30 6.95 26.41
C ASN A 297 -15.00 6.13 26.36
N ALA A 298 -14.21 6.25 25.29
CA ALA A 298 -12.90 5.60 25.20
C ALA A 298 -11.94 6.08 26.32
N ALA A 299 -11.95 7.38 26.61
CA ALA A 299 -11.15 7.97 27.68
C ALA A 299 -11.51 7.41 29.06
N SER A 300 -12.80 7.26 29.39
CA SER A 300 -13.22 6.74 30.70
C SER A 300 -12.83 5.27 30.95
N LEU A 301 -12.56 4.50 29.89
CA LEU A 301 -12.08 3.11 29.97
C LEU A 301 -10.54 3.01 30.12
N ILE A 302 -9.79 3.99 29.60
CA ILE A 302 -8.33 3.93 29.45
C ILE A 302 -7.61 4.83 30.46
N MET A 303 -8.11 6.04 30.70
CA MET A 303 -7.44 7.04 31.52
C MET A 303 -7.48 6.67 33.01
N LYS A 304 -6.32 6.81 33.66
CA LYS A 304 -6.14 6.71 35.10
C LYS A 304 -5.16 7.80 35.52
N PRO A 305 -5.29 8.42 36.71
CA PRO A 305 -4.35 9.43 37.17
C PRO A 305 -2.93 8.86 37.24
N ASN A 306 -2.00 9.44 36.51
CA ASN A 306 -0.59 9.04 36.50
C ASN A 306 0.34 10.27 36.57
N PRO A 307 0.55 10.86 37.76
CA PRO A 307 1.39 12.04 37.92
C PRO A 307 2.85 11.82 37.52
N GLU A 308 3.41 10.65 37.81
CA GLU A 308 4.83 10.34 37.53
C GLU A 308 5.13 10.36 36.02
N GLN A 309 4.23 9.79 35.22
CA GLN A 309 4.35 9.82 33.77
C GLN A 309 4.06 11.21 33.18
N ALA A 310 3.13 11.98 33.76
CA ALA A 310 2.88 13.35 33.36
C ALA A 310 4.12 14.24 33.61
N ASP A 311 4.72 14.15 34.80
CA ASP A 311 5.92 14.93 35.17
C ASP A 311 7.13 14.54 34.30
N LEU A 312 7.24 13.26 33.92
CA LEU A 312 8.23 12.79 32.94
C LEU A 312 8.01 13.41 31.55
N ILE A 313 6.78 13.39 31.01
CA ILE A 313 6.47 13.95 29.70
C ILE A 313 6.66 15.47 29.70
N GLU A 314 6.21 16.16 30.76
CA GLU A 314 6.45 17.59 30.98
C GLU A 314 7.96 17.91 30.96
N SER A 315 8.78 17.12 31.67
CA SER A 315 10.24 17.31 31.65
C SER A 315 10.84 17.17 30.25
N ILE A 316 10.28 16.32 29.38
CA ILE A 316 10.74 16.07 28.00
C ILE A 316 10.25 17.17 27.03
N CYS A 317 9.03 17.66 27.19
CA CYS A 317 8.42 18.66 26.32
C CYS A 317 8.89 20.10 26.66
N ASN A 318 9.26 20.37 27.90
CA ASN A 318 9.73 21.68 28.37
C ASN A 318 11.18 22.03 27.91
N TYR A 319 11.85 21.16 27.15
CA TYR A 319 13.15 21.48 26.53
C TYR A 319 12.98 22.54 25.43
N LYS A 320 13.87 23.54 25.42
CA LYS A 320 13.92 24.60 24.39
C LYS A 320 14.10 24.11 22.94
N SER A 321 14.53 22.86 22.75
CA SER A 321 14.69 22.24 21.44
C SER A 321 13.99 20.88 21.41
N TRP A 322 13.05 20.76 20.48
CA TRP A 322 12.31 19.53 20.18
C TRP A 322 13.07 18.60 19.21
N GLU A 323 14.36 18.83 18.99
CA GLU A 323 15.21 17.92 18.23
C GLU A 323 15.17 16.50 18.87
N GLY A 324 14.84 15.49 18.07
CA GLY A 324 14.68 14.10 18.52
C GLY A 324 13.54 13.86 19.51
N ILE A 325 12.54 14.75 19.61
CA ILE A 325 11.42 14.62 20.55
C ILE A 325 10.70 13.27 20.45
N ILE A 326 10.51 12.72 19.24
CA ILE A 326 9.81 11.44 19.05
C ILE A 326 10.50 10.31 19.80
N ARG A 327 11.83 10.22 19.71
CA ARG A 327 12.62 9.19 20.41
C ARG A 327 12.65 9.40 21.92
N LYS A 328 12.55 10.64 22.41
CA LYS A 328 12.47 10.94 23.85
C LYS A 328 11.12 10.51 24.42
N LEU A 329 10.03 10.83 23.73
CA LEU A 329 8.67 10.49 24.15
C LEU A 329 8.37 9.00 23.99
N TRP A 330 8.73 8.38 22.87
CA TRP A 330 8.50 6.98 22.56
C TRP A 330 9.84 6.23 22.41
N THR A 331 10.45 5.90 23.55
CA THR A 331 11.83 5.37 23.63
C THR A 331 12.04 4.01 22.98
N LYS A 332 10.97 3.23 22.78
CA LYS A 332 11.01 1.93 22.08
C LYS A 332 10.67 2.04 20.58
N ALA A 333 10.36 3.22 20.06
CA ALA A 333 10.06 3.42 18.66
C ALA A 333 11.27 3.03 17.79
N ARG A 334 11.04 2.17 16.80
CA ARG A 334 12.08 1.64 15.89
C ARG A 334 12.20 2.47 14.62
N TYR A 335 11.08 3.01 14.14
CA TYR A 335 10.99 3.79 12.90
C TYR A 335 9.72 4.65 12.87
N ILE A 336 9.67 5.56 11.88
CA ILE A 336 8.50 6.38 11.56
C ILE A 336 7.86 5.86 10.29
N GLY A 337 6.64 5.33 10.36
CA GLY A 337 5.90 4.91 9.16
C GLY A 337 5.17 6.09 8.53
N CYS A 338 5.54 6.52 7.32
CA CYS A 338 4.78 7.49 6.53
C CYS A 338 5.22 7.54 5.07
N ILE A 339 4.30 7.90 4.16
CA ILE A 339 4.66 8.28 2.79
C ILE A 339 5.42 9.61 2.83
N CYS A 340 6.68 9.58 2.38
CA CYS A 340 7.60 10.72 2.34
C CYS A 340 8.17 11.02 0.94
N THR A 341 7.62 10.38 -0.11
CA THR A 341 7.95 10.61 -1.52
C THR A 341 7.02 11.61 -2.21
N GLY A 342 7.33 12.01 -3.45
CA GLY A 342 6.53 12.97 -4.21
C GLY A 342 6.38 14.30 -3.47
N ALA A 343 5.16 14.85 -3.45
CA ALA A 343 4.83 16.08 -2.72
C ALA A 343 5.08 16.01 -1.20
N MET A 344 5.23 14.81 -0.61
CA MET A 344 5.56 14.66 0.81
C MET A 344 7.05 14.86 1.13
N ARG A 345 7.93 14.87 0.10
CA ARG A 345 9.38 15.05 0.26
C ARG A 345 9.75 16.37 0.93
N GLN A 346 8.93 17.42 0.79
CA GLN A 346 9.16 18.72 1.44
C GLN A 346 9.20 18.66 2.99
N TYR A 347 8.53 17.66 3.59
CA TYR A 347 8.47 17.51 5.05
C TYR A 347 9.63 16.69 5.64
N THR A 348 10.46 16.04 4.82
CA THR A 348 11.48 15.10 5.32
C THR A 348 12.52 15.77 6.19
N THR A 349 13.00 16.96 5.83
CA THR A 349 14.00 17.72 6.60
C THR A 349 13.51 18.08 7.99
N GLU A 350 12.23 18.47 8.13
CA GLU A 350 11.65 18.83 9.42
C GLU A 350 11.33 17.59 10.26
N LEU A 351 10.88 16.49 9.64
CA LEU A 351 10.74 15.21 10.32
C LEU A 351 12.08 14.65 10.79
N GLU A 352 13.16 14.76 10.01
CA GLU A 352 14.51 14.34 10.40
C GLU A 352 14.96 15.03 11.70
N PHE A 353 14.67 16.33 11.85
CA PHE A 353 14.92 17.09 13.08
C PHE A 353 14.16 16.53 14.28
N TYR A 354 12.85 16.31 14.17
CA TYR A 354 12.03 15.81 15.28
C TYR A 354 12.25 14.33 15.61
N CYS A 355 12.70 13.52 14.64
CA CYS A 355 12.85 12.07 14.77
C CYS A 355 14.30 11.63 15.08
N ARG A 356 15.29 12.46 14.72
CA ARG A 356 16.75 12.31 14.90
C ARG A 356 17.26 10.87 14.92
N GLY A 357 17.47 10.32 13.74
CA GLY A 357 18.05 8.99 13.54
C GLY A 357 17.08 7.83 13.75
N LEU A 358 15.77 8.09 13.86
CA LEU A 358 14.73 7.10 13.55
C LEU A 358 14.47 7.15 12.03
N PRO A 359 14.57 6.02 11.29
CA PRO A 359 14.38 6.02 9.85
C PRO A 359 12.92 6.32 9.49
N LEU A 360 12.74 7.08 8.39
CA LEU A 360 11.43 7.34 7.79
C LEU A 360 11.13 6.21 6.77
N VAL A 361 10.22 5.32 7.13
CA VAL A 361 9.85 4.15 6.31
C VAL A 361 8.59 4.48 5.51
N SER A 362 8.78 4.69 4.21
CA SER A 362 7.70 4.70 3.22
C SER A 362 7.59 3.29 2.63
N ALA A 363 6.60 2.51 3.05
CA ALA A 363 6.55 1.06 2.80
C ALA A 363 5.96 0.67 1.44
N PHE A 364 5.07 1.47 0.87
CA PHE A 364 4.32 1.13 -0.34
C PHE A 364 3.94 2.35 -1.18
N TYR A 365 3.55 2.09 -2.42
CA TYR A 365 2.92 3.03 -3.33
C TYR A 365 1.57 2.45 -3.79
N ALA A 366 0.51 3.26 -3.68
CA ALA A 366 -0.85 2.87 -4.02
C ALA A 366 -1.69 4.11 -4.36
N CYS A 367 -2.69 3.93 -5.23
CA CYS A 367 -3.74 4.89 -5.54
C CYS A 367 -5.11 4.32 -5.14
N SER A 368 -6.21 4.99 -5.48
CA SER A 368 -7.56 4.44 -5.24
C SER A 368 -7.92 3.36 -6.26
N GLU A 369 -7.30 3.42 -7.43
CA GLU A 369 -7.47 2.53 -8.58
C GLU A 369 -6.79 1.17 -8.40
N THR A 370 -5.61 1.13 -7.78
CA THR A 370 -4.94 -0.12 -7.41
C THR A 370 -3.84 0.09 -6.37
N PHE A 371 -3.48 -0.98 -5.66
CA PHE A 371 -2.23 -1.04 -4.91
C PHE A 371 -1.08 -1.36 -5.88
N CYS A 372 -0.09 -0.48 -5.97
CA CYS A 372 0.87 -0.51 -7.07
C CYS A 372 2.15 -1.29 -6.72
N GLY A 373 2.85 -0.93 -5.64
CA GLY A 373 4.19 -1.46 -5.37
C GLY A 373 4.70 -1.27 -3.93
N LEU A 374 5.87 -1.84 -3.67
CA LEU A 374 6.50 -1.92 -2.35
C LEU A 374 7.89 -1.28 -2.34
N ASN A 375 8.25 -0.65 -1.23
CA ASN A 375 9.65 -0.35 -0.96
C ASN A 375 10.32 -1.59 -0.34
N LEU A 376 11.15 -2.26 -1.14
CA LEU A 376 11.88 -3.47 -0.71
C LEU A 376 13.11 -3.14 0.15
N GLU A 377 13.56 -1.89 0.15
CA GLU A 377 14.69 -1.38 0.94
C GLU A 377 14.21 -0.32 1.95
N PRO A 378 13.42 -0.70 2.98
CA PRO A 378 12.73 0.25 3.88
C PRO A 378 13.66 1.15 4.70
N LEU A 379 14.97 0.88 4.71
CA LEU A 379 16.00 1.69 5.39
C LEU A 379 16.73 2.67 4.47
N CYS A 380 16.39 2.73 3.17
CA CYS A 380 16.97 3.71 2.26
C CYS A 380 16.62 5.15 2.67
N LYS A 381 17.40 6.13 2.20
CA LYS A 381 17.13 7.55 2.49
C LYS A 381 15.87 8.00 1.74
N PRO A 382 15.12 9.01 2.23
CA PRO A 382 13.93 9.53 1.54
C PRO A 382 14.16 10.07 0.10
N CYS A 383 15.39 10.37 -0.27
CA CYS A 383 15.77 10.71 -1.66
C CYS A 383 15.87 9.49 -2.59
N ASP A 384 16.19 8.32 -2.03
CA ASP A 384 16.58 7.09 -2.74
C ASP A 384 15.45 6.04 -2.80
N ILE A 385 14.29 6.33 -2.21
CA ILE A 385 13.12 5.42 -2.19
C ILE A 385 12.66 5.12 -3.62
N SER A 386 12.58 3.82 -3.91
CA SER A 386 11.95 3.25 -5.11
C SER A 386 10.87 2.26 -4.69
N TYR A 387 9.83 2.11 -5.52
CA TYR A 387 8.74 1.18 -5.27
C TYR A 387 8.69 0.13 -6.38
N THR A 388 9.05 -1.11 -6.06
CA THR A 388 8.93 -2.23 -7.00
C THR A 388 7.46 -2.57 -7.19
N LEU A 389 6.99 -2.53 -8.43
CA LEU A 389 5.58 -2.80 -8.75
C LEU A 389 5.26 -4.30 -8.63
N LEU A 390 4.08 -4.63 -8.09
CA LEU A 390 3.65 -6.01 -7.85
C LEU A 390 2.82 -6.55 -9.03
N PRO A 391 3.34 -7.47 -9.86
CA PRO A 391 2.74 -7.87 -11.14
C PRO A 391 1.34 -8.48 -11.09
N ASN A 392 0.84 -8.87 -9.91
CA ASN A 392 -0.46 -9.50 -9.69
C ASN A 392 -1.54 -8.54 -9.16
N MET A 393 -1.25 -7.24 -9.05
CA MET A 393 -2.21 -6.29 -8.46
C MET A 393 -3.13 -5.67 -9.53
N ALA A 394 -2.56 -5.32 -10.68
CA ALA A 394 -3.25 -4.87 -11.90
C ALA A 394 -2.37 -5.20 -13.12
N TYR A 395 -2.92 -5.12 -14.33
CA TYR A 395 -2.11 -5.05 -15.54
C TYR A 395 -1.56 -3.64 -15.70
N PHE A 396 -0.23 -3.51 -15.85
CA PHE A 396 0.49 -2.25 -15.89
C PHE A 396 1.08 -1.97 -17.27
N GLU A 397 0.73 -0.82 -17.80
CA GLU A 397 1.29 -0.24 -19.02
C GLU A 397 1.90 1.13 -18.71
N PHE A 398 2.86 1.55 -19.53
CA PHE A 398 3.68 2.74 -19.29
C PHE A 398 3.72 3.62 -20.53
N LEU A 399 3.23 4.86 -20.40
CA LEU A 399 3.23 5.86 -21.47
C LEU A 399 4.52 6.70 -21.37
N PRO A 400 5.46 6.63 -22.33
CA PRO A 400 6.70 7.40 -22.30
C PRO A 400 6.45 8.91 -22.19
N VAL A 401 7.07 9.55 -21.19
CA VAL A 401 7.08 11.01 -21.06
C VAL A 401 8.32 11.55 -21.77
N LYS A 402 8.12 12.40 -22.80
CA LYS A 402 9.21 13.11 -23.46
C LYS A 402 9.83 14.11 -22.48
N ASN A 403 11.13 14.02 -22.24
CA ASN A 403 11.84 14.98 -21.40
C ASN A 403 12.01 16.30 -22.16
N GLU A 404 11.68 17.45 -21.55
CA GLU A 404 11.89 18.79 -22.12
C GLU A 404 13.37 19.14 -22.40
N ARG A 405 14.32 18.26 -22.05
CA ARG A 405 15.75 18.45 -22.34
C ARG A 405 16.19 17.89 -23.70
N ASP A 406 15.33 17.13 -24.38
CA ASP A 406 15.57 16.69 -25.76
C ASP A 406 14.99 17.71 -26.76
N GLU A 407 15.32 19.00 -26.58
CA GLU A 407 15.03 20.08 -27.54
C GLU A 407 15.91 19.98 -28.80
N SER A 408 15.77 18.88 -29.53
CA SER A 408 16.17 18.79 -30.94
C SER A 408 15.39 17.71 -31.69
N PHE A 409 14.06 17.82 -31.75
CA PHE A 409 13.30 17.58 -33.00
C PHE A 409 11.86 18.09 -32.89
N GLU A 410 11.51 18.94 -33.86
CA GLU A 410 10.22 19.56 -34.21
C GLU A 410 8.96 19.28 -33.34
N MET A 411 8.31 20.39 -32.98
CA MET A 411 6.95 20.46 -32.44
C MET A 411 5.91 19.99 -33.47
N LYS A 412 5.75 18.67 -33.61
CA LYS A 412 4.58 18.07 -34.27
C LYS A 412 3.54 17.71 -33.23
N SER A 413 2.52 18.55 -33.12
CA SER A 413 1.20 18.10 -32.67
C SER A 413 0.67 17.11 -33.70
N ASN A 414 0.69 15.82 -33.37
CA ASN A 414 -0.07 14.80 -34.07
C ASN A 414 -0.27 13.57 -33.18
N ASP A 415 -1.35 12.86 -33.48
CA ASP A 415 -1.86 11.64 -32.86
C ASP A 415 -1.00 10.43 -33.24
N GLU A 416 0.32 10.52 -33.05
CA GLU A 416 1.27 9.44 -33.36
C GLU A 416 1.32 8.43 -32.21
N ASP A 417 0.94 7.18 -32.51
CA ASP A 417 0.95 5.99 -31.65
C ASP A 417 2.19 5.92 -30.75
N THR A 418 2.10 6.52 -29.56
CA THR A 418 3.15 6.39 -28.54
C THR A 418 2.92 5.06 -27.83
N GLU A 419 3.47 4.00 -28.43
CA GLU A 419 3.24 2.62 -28.01
C GLU A 419 3.47 2.42 -26.51
N LEU A 420 2.44 1.95 -25.80
CA LEU A 420 2.54 1.66 -24.37
C LEU A 420 3.50 0.50 -24.12
N VAL A 421 4.47 0.76 -23.25
CA VAL A 421 5.48 -0.21 -22.83
C VAL A 421 4.90 -1.11 -21.74
N ASP A 422 5.11 -2.42 -21.83
CA ASP A 422 4.74 -3.37 -20.78
C ASP A 422 5.70 -3.28 -19.57
N LEU A 423 5.21 -3.65 -18.39
CA LEU A 423 5.94 -3.61 -17.11
C LEU A 423 7.42 -4.03 -17.17
N VAL A 424 7.77 -5.16 -17.80
CA VAL A 424 9.17 -5.66 -17.82
C VAL A 424 10.04 -5.01 -18.90
N ASN A 425 9.45 -4.23 -19.81
CA ASN A 425 10.10 -3.66 -20.99
C ASN A 425 10.45 -2.17 -20.83
N VAL A 426 10.14 -1.58 -19.68
CA VAL A 426 10.51 -0.19 -19.32
C VAL A 426 12.04 -0.04 -19.22
N LYS A 427 12.55 1.18 -19.36
CA LYS A 427 14.00 1.45 -19.43
C LYS A 427 14.45 2.29 -18.24
N VAL A 428 15.51 1.84 -17.57
CA VAL A 428 16.15 2.57 -16.46
C VAL A 428 16.52 3.98 -16.90
N GLY A 429 16.19 4.98 -16.08
CA GLY A 429 16.38 6.40 -16.33
C GLY A 429 15.31 7.06 -17.22
N GLN A 430 14.33 6.31 -17.74
CA GLN A 430 13.19 6.89 -18.46
C GLN A 430 12.01 7.17 -17.52
N CYS A 431 11.25 8.22 -17.85
CA CYS A 431 10.04 8.63 -17.17
C CYS A 431 8.81 8.15 -17.95
N TYR A 432 7.80 7.66 -17.24
CA TYR A 432 6.55 7.16 -17.82
C TYR A 432 5.36 7.60 -16.98
N GLU A 433 4.24 7.89 -17.63
CA GLU A 433 2.95 8.01 -16.96
C GLU A 433 2.33 6.61 -16.78
N LEU A 434 1.84 6.33 -15.58
CA LEU A 434 1.29 5.02 -15.22
C LEU A 434 -0.12 4.81 -15.82
N VAL A 435 -0.29 3.69 -16.52
CA VAL A 435 -1.56 3.23 -17.07
C VAL A 435 -1.91 1.86 -16.48
N VAL A 436 -3.15 1.69 -16.01
CA VAL A 436 -3.61 0.47 -15.34
C VAL A 436 -4.83 -0.15 -15.99
N SER A 437 -4.92 -1.48 -15.96
CA SER A 437 -6.18 -2.22 -16.14
C SER A 437 -6.42 -3.14 -14.95
N THR A 438 -7.62 -3.12 -14.39
CA THR A 438 -7.94 -3.74 -13.10
C THR A 438 -9.09 -4.72 -13.20
N CYS A 439 -9.17 -5.67 -12.27
CA CYS A 439 -10.31 -6.58 -12.18
C CYS A 439 -11.65 -5.87 -11.89
N ALA A 440 -11.62 -4.63 -11.40
CA ALA A 440 -12.79 -3.81 -11.08
C ALA A 440 -13.33 -2.97 -12.26
N GLY A 441 -12.89 -3.21 -13.50
CA GLY A 441 -13.46 -2.59 -14.69
C GLY A 441 -12.83 -1.28 -15.14
N LEU A 442 -11.60 -0.98 -14.70
CA LEU A 442 -10.77 0.05 -15.33
C LEU A 442 -9.94 -0.62 -16.44
N TYR A 443 -9.90 -0.02 -17.64
CA TYR A 443 -9.17 -0.56 -18.79
C TYR A 443 -8.31 0.52 -19.42
N ARG A 444 -6.99 0.31 -19.46
CA ARG A 444 -5.98 1.29 -19.92
C ARG A 444 -6.21 2.70 -19.36
N TYR A 445 -6.57 2.76 -18.08
CA TYR A 445 -6.87 4.00 -17.37
C TYR A 445 -5.58 4.70 -16.97
N LYS A 446 -5.46 5.97 -17.34
CA LYS A 446 -4.36 6.86 -16.94
C LYS A 446 -4.50 7.27 -15.49
N VAL A 447 -3.56 6.85 -14.64
CA VAL A 447 -3.53 7.22 -13.21
C VAL A 447 -3.17 8.70 -13.04
N GLY A 448 -2.30 9.23 -13.91
CA GLY A 448 -1.76 10.60 -13.84
C GLY A 448 -0.45 10.71 -13.05
N ASP A 449 0.01 9.63 -12.43
CA ASP A 449 1.31 9.56 -11.77
C ASP A 449 2.44 9.35 -12.79
N VAL A 450 3.50 10.15 -12.68
CA VAL A 450 4.73 9.99 -13.48
C VAL A 450 5.81 9.31 -12.64
N LEU A 451 6.31 8.19 -13.13
CA LEU A 451 7.30 7.34 -12.49
C LEU A 451 8.60 7.31 -13.31
N MET A 452 9.75 7.38 -12.64
CA MET A 452 11.06 7.19 -13.25
C MET A 452 11.61 5.82 -12.86
N VAL A 453 12.00 5.01 -13.83
CA VAL A 453 12.56 3.67 -13.56
C VAL A 453 13.96 3.81 -12.99
N SER A 454 14.15 3.42 -11.73
CA SER A 454 15.45 3.52 -11.03
C SER A 454 16.31 2.26 -11.15
N GLY A 455 15.70 1.11 -11.44
CA GLY A 455 16.37 -0.18 -11.52
C GLY A 455 15.36 -1.30 -11.81
N PHE A 456 15.71 -2.51 -11.40
CA PHE A 456 14.83 -3.69 -11.41
C PHE A 456 15.13 -4.54 -10.18
N TYR A 457 14.08 -5.09 -9.56
CA TYR A 457 14.18 -6.21 -8.63
C TYR A 457 13.72 -7.48 -9.35
N ASN A 458 14.64 -8.42 -9.56
CA ASN A 458 14.46 -9.56 -10.47
C ASN A 458 14.05 -9.09 -11.89
N LYS A 459 12.77 -9.23 -12.28
CA LYS A 459 12.23 -8.74 -13.55
C LYS A 459 11.15 -7.65 -13.39
N ALA A 460 10.83 -7.25 -12.15
CA ALA A 460 9.91 -6.15 -11.89
C ALA A 460 10.72 -4.84 -11.76
N PRO A 461 10.28 -3.73 -12.40
CA PRO A 461 10.89 -2.41 -12.20
C PRO A 461 10.56 -1.83 -10.82
#